data_AF-A0AA38CII3-F1
#
_entry.id   AF-A0AA38CII3-F1
#
_cell.length_a   1.000
_cell.length_b   1.000
_cell.length_c   1.000
_cell.angle_alpha   90.00
_cell.angle_beta   90.00
_cell.angle_gamma   90.00
#
_symmetry.space_group_name_H-M   'P 1'
#
loop_
_entity.id
_entity.type
_entity.pdbx_description
1 polymer ?
#
loop_
_entity_poly.entity_id
_entity_poly.type
_entity_poly.pdbx_seq_one_letter_code
_entity_poly.pdbx_strand_id
1 'polypeptide(L)'
;KVVEEYEGAMKQLATKLLSLILQSLGVKGRAYYRSEEEEEEEEEEEEEMCGSGALQMNHYPCSPCPSQTMGMAEHTDSALLTVLYQGGVQGLQIKRSDGTWMLVPALPNAFVVNIGDLLQ
;
A
#
# COMPACT_ATOMS: atom_id res chain seq x y z
N LYS A 1 7.35 13.35 -14.80
CA LYS A 1 5.92 13.41 -15.22
C LYS A 1 5.19 12.13 -14.86
N VAL A 2 5.26 11.03 -15.63
CA VAL A 2 4.48 9.81 -15.31
C VAL A 2 4.77 9.23 -13.91
N VAL A 3 6.04 9.12 -13.52
CA VAL A 3 6.42 8.59 -12.19
C VAL A 3 5.93 9.49 -11.06
N GLU A 4 6.09 10.80 -11.19
CA GLU A 4 5.64 11.80 -10.20
C GLU A 4 4.11 11.82 -10.08
N GLU A 5 3.40 11.74 -11.21
CA GLU A 5 1.93 11.64 -11.24
C GLU A 5 1.45 10.36 -10.57
N TYR A 6 2.12 9.23 -10.84
CA TYR A 6 1.82 7.95 -10.21
C TYR A 6 2.08 7.99 -8.70
N GLU A 7 3.24 8.50 -8.28
CA GLU A 7 3.60 8.66 -6.87
C GLU A 7 2.58 9.53 -6.13
N GLY A 8 2.20 10.68 -6.71
CA GLY A 8 1.18 11.56 -6.15
C GLY A 8 -0.19 10.87 -6.00
N ALA A 9 -0.62 10.13 -7.03
CA ALA A 9 -1.88 9.38 -6.97
C ALA A 9 -1.84 8.24 -5.94
N MET A 10 -0.72 7.53 -5.83
CA MET A 10 -0.56 6.46 -4.84
C MET A 10 -0.49 7.00 -3.40
N LYS A 11 0.14 8.16 -3.18
CA LYS A 11 0.15 8.84 -1.88
C LYS A 11 -1.28 9.16 -1.43
N GLN A 12 -2.08 9.78 -2.31
CA GLN A 12 -3.49 10.10 -2.01
C GLN A 12 -4.31 8.83 -1.70
N LEU A 13 -4.14 7.77 -2.50
CA LEU A 13 -4.82 6.50 -2.28
C LEU A 13 -4.43 5.86 -0.93
N ALA A 14 -3.14 5.81 -0.62
CA ALA A 14 -2.63 5.24 0.62
C ALA A 14 -3.15 6.01 1.85
N THR A 15 -3.13 7.35 1.81
CA THR A 15 -3.68 8.20 2.88
C THR A 15 -5.16 7.93 3.10
N LYS A 16 -5.95 7.82 2.01
CA LYS A 16 -7.38 7.53 2.11
C LYS A 16 -7.65 6.14 2.71
N LEU A 17 -6.90 5.13 2.28
CA LEU A 17 -7.02 3.76 2.82
C LEU A 17 -6.66 3.72 4.31
N LEU A 18 -5.55 4.34 4.70
CA LEU A 18 -5.12 4.38 6.10
C LEU A 18 -6.16 5.08 6.98
N SER A 19 -6.71 6.21 6.53
CA SER A 19 -7.79 6.91 7.24
C SER A 19 -9.02 6.02 7.45
N LEU A 20 -9.45 5.29 6.43
CA LEU A 20 -10.59 4.37 6.53
C LEU A 20 -10.30 3.20 7.49
N ILE A 21 -9.08 2.65 7.47
CA ILE A 21 -8.66 1.61 8.40
C ILE A 21 -8.72 2.14 9.84
N LEU A 22 -8.13 3.29 10.12
CA LEU A 22 -8.13 3.91 11.45
C LEU A 22 -9.55 4.21 11.94
N GLN A 23 -10.41 4.74 11.08
CA GLN A 23 -11.83 4.96 11.39
C GLN A 23 -12.56 3.65 11.73
N SER A 24 -12.30 2.57 10.98
CA SER A 24 -12.89 1.26 11.25
C SER A 24 -12.46 0.66 12.60
N LEU A 25 -11.28 1.06 13.09
CA LEU A 25 -10.76 0.70 14.42
C LEU A 25 -11.27 1.62 15.54
N GLY A 26 -12.14 2.58 15.23
CA GLY A 26 -12.67 3.55 16.20
C GLY A 26 -11.70 4.68 16.54
N VAL A 27 -10.58 4.80 15.82
CA VAL A 27 -9.66 5.93 15.97
C VAL A 27 -10.28 7.13 15.25
N LYS A 28 -10.81 8.06 16.05
CA LYS A 28 -11.34 9.34 15.54
C LYS A 28 -10.18 10.28 15.27
N GLY A 29 -9.67 10.27 14.04
CA GLY A 29 -8.83 11.36 13.53
C GLY A 29 -9.71 12.57 13.18
N ARG A 30 -9.32 13.77 13.58
CA ARG A 30 -10.09 15.02 13.36
C ARG A 30 -10.07 15.50 11.90
N ALA A 31 -9.38 14.84 10.98
CA ALA A 31 -9.14 15.36 9.64
C ALA A 31 -9.41 14.29 8.57
N TYR A 32 -10.54 14.39 7.87
CA TYR A 32 -10.58 14.13 6.42
C TYR A 32 -11.93 14.44 5.73
N TYR A 33 -13.03 14.56 6.48
CA TYR A 33 -14.28 15.15 5.97
C TYR A 33 -14.46 16.52 6.61
N ARG A 34 -13.83 17.55 6.04
CA ARG A 34 -14.41 18.89 6.15
C ARG A 34 -15.58 18.88 5.16
N SER A 35 -16.80 18.68 5.65
CA SER A 35 -17.95 19.20 4.90
C SER A 35 -17.75 20.71 4.79
N GLU A 36 -18.12 21.32 3.67
CA GLU A 36 -17.94 22.75 3.36
C GLU A 36 -18.64 23.71 4.36
N GLU A 37 -19.15 23.21 5.49
CA GLU A 37 -19.98 23.94 6.45
C GLU A 37 -19.29 24.18 7.81
N GLU A 38 -18.09 23.63 8.06
CA GLU A 38 -17.36 23.82 9.33
C GLU A 38 -16.01 24.51 9.07
N GLU A 39 -16.09 25.76 8.60
CA GLU A 39 -15.02 26.74 8.62
C GLU A 39 -15.28 27.71 9.77
N GLU A 40 -14.83 27.40 10.98
CA GLU A 40 -14.41 28.42 11.93
C GLU A 40 -13.68 27.75 13.11
N GLU A 41 -12.48 28.24 13.37
CA GLU A 41 -11.63 28.07 14.56
C GLU A 41 -10.54 26.97 14.53
N GLU A 42 -9.31 27.47 14.75
CA GLU A 42 -8.03 26.82 15.07
C GLU A 42 -7.12 26.44 13.88
N GLU A 43 -6.29 27.41 13.49
CA GLU A 43 -5.01 27.21 12.78
C GLU A 43 -4.00 26.55 13.75
N GLU A 44 -4.19 25.27 14.07
CA GLU A 44 -3.07 24.43 14.51
C GLU A 44 -2.42 23.88 13.25
N GLU A 45 -1.11 24.10 13.08
CA GLU A 45 -0.33 23.62 11.94
C GLU A 45 -0.66 22.14 11.69
N GLU A 46 -1.40 21.88 10.60
CA GLU A 46 -1.73 20.54 10.15
C GLU A 46 -0.39 19.86 9.83
N GLU A 47 0.18 19.13 10.80
CA GLU A 47 1.23 18.17 10.50
C GLU A 47 0.60 17.17 9.54
N GLU A 48 0.82 17.38 8.23
CA GLU A 48 0.53 16.37 7.22
C GLU A 48 1.12 15.08 7.78
N MET A 49 0.27 14.10 8.10
CA MET A 49 0.68 12.70 8.23
C MET A 49 1.05 12.18 6.83
N CYS A 50 1.94 12.89 6.15
CA CYS A 50 2.66 12.46 4.98
C CYS A 50 3.83 11.65 5.50
N GLY A 51 3.57 10.40 5.87
CA GLY A 51 4.65 9.42 6.01
C GLY A 51 5.48 9.42 4.71
N SER A 52 6.80 9.38 4.84
CA SER A 52 7.69 9.25 3.69
C SER A 52 7.35 7.96 2.93
N GLY A 53 6.83 8.10 1.71
CA GLY A 53 6.57 6.98 0.81
C GLY A 53 7.82 6.62 0.02
N ALA A 54 7.96 5.35 -0.35
CA ALA A 54 9.00 4.89 -1.27
C ALA A 54 8.34 4.20 -2.47
N LEU A 55 8.74 4.60 -3.68
CA LEU A 55 8.33 3.90 -4.89
C LEU A 55 9.39 2.85 -5.27
N GLN A 56 9.02 1.59 -5.28
CA GLN A 56 9.88 0.49 -5.70
C GLN A 56 9.37 -0.13 -7.00
N MET A 57 10.21 -0.15 -8.03
CA MET A 57 9.93 -0.76 -9.33
C MET A 57 10.71 -2.06 -9.47
N ASN A 58 10.01 -3.18 -9.45
CA ASN A 58 10.61 -4.51 -9.56
C ASN A 58 10.47 -5.05 -10.98
N HIS A 59 11.56 -5.56 -11.56
CA HIS A 59 11.58 -6.21 -12.87
C HIS A 59 12.08 -7.65 -12.74
N TYR A 60 11.21 -8.61 -13.02
CA TYR A 60 11.48 -10.05 -12.90
C TYR A 60 11.56 -10.69 -14.30
N PRO A 61 12.76 -10.86 -14.88
CA PRO A 61 12.92 -11.51 -16.18
C PRO A 61 12.61 -13.02 -16.11
N CYS A 62 12.32 -13.63 -17.25
CA CYS A 62 12.15 -15.08 -17.35
C CYS A 62 13.41 -15.81 -16.86
N SER A 63 13.24 -16.76 -15.95
CA SER A 63 14.32 -17.60 -15.44
C SER A 63 14.44 -18.90 -16.24
N PRO A 64 15.66 -19.36 -16.59
CA PRO A 64 15.87 -20.67 -17.22
C PRO A 64 15.56 -21.86 -16.29
N CYS A 65 15.64 -21.65 -14.97
CA CYS A 65 15.35 -22.67 -13.95
C CYS A 65 14.40 -22.12 -12.87
N PRO A 66 13.10 -21.88 -13.17
CA PRO A 66 12.16 -21.24 -12.24
C PRO A 66 12.01 -21.97 -10.90
N SER A 67 12.21 -23.28 -10.86
CA SER A 67 12.15 -24.11 -9.65
C SER A 67 13.33 -23.93 -8.69
N GLN A 68 14.40 -23.27 -9.14
CA GLN A 68 15.63 -23.04 -8.38
C GLN A 68 15.93 -21.54 -8.18
N THR A 69 15.08 -20.67 -8.70
CA THR A 69 15.24 -19.22 -8.63
C THR A 69 14.04 -18.57 -7.97
N MET A 70 14.29 -17.56 -7.16
CA MET A 70 13.25 -16.78 -6.50
C MET A 70 13.36 -15.32 -6.94
N GLY A 71 12.25 -14.71 -7.34
CA GLY A 71 12.23 -13.31 -7.76
C GLY A 71 12.54 -12.36 -6.59
N MET A 72 11.90 -12.60 -5.45
CA MET A 72 12.07 -11.86 -4.21
C MET A 72 11.92 -12.82 -3.03
N ALA A 73 12.84 -12.74 -2.06
CA ALA A 73 12.83 -13.59 -0.88
C ALA A 73 11.55 -13.40 -0.05
N GLU A 74 11.16 -14.41 0.73
CA GLU A 74 10.07 -14.22 1.71
C GLU A 74 10.44 -13.12 2.71
N HIS A 75 9.50 -12.19 2.95
CA HIS A 75 9.67 -11.08 3.88
C HIS A 75 8.30 -10.53 4.29
N THR A 76 8.32 -9.66 5.29
CA THR A 76 7.23 -8.74 5.63
C THR A 76 7.65 -7.32 5.26
N ASP A 77 6.68 -6.46 5.00
CA ASP A 77 6.95 -5.07 4.66
C ASP A 77 7.09 -4.26 5.95
N SER A 78 8.20 -3.51 6.09
CA SER A 78 8.41 -2.67 7.28
C SER A 78 7.63 -1.35 7.27
N ALA A 79 6.77 -1.10 6.27
CA ALA A 79 5.96 0.12 6.16
C ALA A 79 4.64 0.01 6.95
N LEU A 80 3.81 1.06 6.93
CA LEU A 80 2.43 0.98 7.43
C LEU A 80 1.53 0.21 6.44
N LEU A 81 1.63 0.58 5.17
CA LEU A 81 0.79 0.11 4.09
C LEU A 81 1.59 0.07 2.79
N THR A 82 1.45 -1.00 2.03
CA THR A 82 1.98 -1.09 0.67
C THR A 82 0.83 -1.21 -0.33
N VAL A 83 0.92 -0.48 -1.44
CA VAL A 83 -0.01 -0.53 -2.57
C VAL A 83 0.76 -1.03 -3.79
N LEU A 84 0.44 -2.23 -4.25
CA LEU A 84 1.19 -2.94 -5.29
C LEU A 84 0.37 -3.12 -6.57
N TYR A 85 0.99 -2.79 -7.70
CA TYR A 85 0.50 -3.11 -9.03
C TYR A 85 1.31 -4.26 -9.66
N GLN A 86 0.65 -5.32 -10.13
CA GLN A 86 1.32 -6.57 -10.56
C GLN A 86 1.64 -6.66 -12.07
N GLY A 87 1.21 -5.72 -12.91
CA GLY A 87 1.58 -5.72 -14.34
C GLY A 87 1.09 -6.92 -15.17
N GLY A 88 0.08 -7.67 -14.69
CA GLY A 88 -0.61 -8.72 -15.45
C GLY A 88 0.04 -10.11 -15.45
N VAL A 89 1.26 -10.26 -14.93
CA VAL A 89 1.92 -11.57 -14.78
C VAL A 89 1.75 -12.05 -13.33
N GLN A 90 1.36 -13.31 -13.15
CA GLN A 90 1.22 -13.91 -11.82
C GLN A 90 2.59 -14.24 -11.23
N GLY A 91 2.76 -14.04 -9.93
CA GLY A 91 4.02 -14.31 -9.24
C GLY A 91 4.02 -13.96 -7.75
N LEU A 92 3.18 -13.02 -7.33
CA LEU A 92 3.02 -12.71 -5.91
C LEU A 92 2.38 -13.89 -5.17
N GLN A 93 3.02 -14.32 -4.10
CA GLN A 93 2.49 -15.33 -3.19
C GLN A 93 2.50 -14.79 -1.76
N ILE A 94 1.51 -15.17 -0.96
CA ILE A 94 1.40 -14.83 0.45
C ILE A 94 1.45 -16.10 1.30
N LYS A 95 2.16 -16.03 2.42
CA LYS A 95 2.23 -17.12 3.41
C LYS A 95 1.10 -16.95 4.41
N ARG A 96 0.23 -17.95 4.53
CA ARG A 96 -0.87 -17.97 5.50
C ARG A 96 -0.35 -18.36 6.89
N SER A 97 -1.18 -18.15 7.90
CA SER A 97 -0.87 -18.52 9.30
C SER A 97 -0.63 -20.02 9.52
N ASP A 98 -1.17 -20.88 8.66
CA ASP A 98 -0.91 -22.33 8.65
C ASP A 98 0.41 -22.71 7.95
N GLY A 99 1.20 -21.72 7.50
CA GLY A 99 2.47 -21.90 6.80
C GLY A 99 2.33 -22.22 5.31
N THR A 100 1.11 -22.32 4.78
CA THR A 100 0.88 -22.59 3.36
C THR A 100 1.03 -21.33 2.51
N TRP A 101 1.49 -21.51 1.28
CA TRP A 101 1.59 -20.42 0.29
C TRP A 101 0.34 -20.35 -0.57
N MET A 102 -0.20 -19.15 -0.73
CA MET A 102 -1.29 -18.85 -1.64
C MET A 102 -0.84 -17.89 -2.73
N LEU A 103 -1.14 -18.22 -3.98
CA LEU A 103 -0.96 -17.32 -5.11
C LEU A 103 -1.99 -16.19 -5.08
N VAL A 104 -1.54 -14.95 -5.25
CA VAL A 104 -2.42 -13.79 -5.41
C VAL A 104 -2.68 -13.55 -6.90
N PRO A 105 -3.95 -13.61 -7.36
CA PRO A 105 -4.27 -13.43 -8.76
C PRO A 105 -3.99 -11.98 -9.21
N ALA A 106 -3.28 -11.83 -10.33
CA ALA A 106 -3.06 -10.54 -10.98
C ALA A 106 -4.36 -10.11 -11.70
N LEU A 107 -5.23 -9.37 -11.02
CA LEU A 107 -6.49 -8.89 -11.58
C LEU A 107 -6.26 -7.62 -12.43
N PRO A 108 -6.95 -7.48 -13.58
CA PRO A 108 -6.90 -6.25 -14.36
C PRO A 108 -7.50 -5.09 -13.58
N ASN A 109 -6.88 -3.91 -13.67
CA ASN A 109 -7.34 -2.67 -13.03
C ASN A 109 -7.47 -2.75 -11.49
N ALA A 110 -6.66 -3.59 -10.83
CA ALA A 110 -6.66 -3.72 -9.39
C ALA A 110 -5.26 -3.49 -8.79
N PHE A 111 -5.26 -3.02 -7.55
CA PHE A 111 -4.07 -3.00 -6.69
C PHE A 111 -4.21 -4.08 -5.61
N VAL A 112 -3.08 -4.65 -5.22
CA VAL A 112 -2.98 -5.44 -3.99
C VAL A 112 -2.56 -4.49 -2.87
N VAL A 113 -3.25 -4.56 -1.75
CA VAL A 113 -2.93 -3.76 -0.56
C VAL A 113 -2.52 -4.73 0.55
N ASN A 114 -1.37 -4.48 1.16
CA ASN A 114 -0.89 -5.25 2.31
C ASN A 114 -0.55 -4.34 3.48
N ILE A 115 -0.83 -4.86 4.68
CA ILE A 115 -0.47 -4.27 5.96
C ILE A 115 0.99 -4.58 6.22
N GLY A 116 1.77 -3.58 6.62
CA GLY A 116 3.14 -3.78 7.03
C GLY A 116 3.30 -3.76 8.55
N ASP A 117 4.52 -4.08 8.99
CA ASP A 117 4.86 -4.35 10.39
C ASP A 117 4.60 -3.13 11.31
N LEU A 118 4.64 -1.90 10.78
CA LEU A 118 4.39 -0.70 11.59
C LEU A 118 2.90 -0.48 11.92
N LEU A 119 2.00 -1.09 11.17
CA LEU A 119 0.55 -0.97 11.40
C LEU A 119 -0.03 -2.15 12.19
N GLN A 120 0.70 -3.27 12.28
CA GLN A 120 0.29 -4.48 13.00
C GLN A 120 0.31 -4.29 14.53
#